data_AF-A0A6G3XCI5-F1
#
_entry.id   AF-A0A6G3XCI5-F1
#
_cell.length_a   1.000
_cell.length_b   1.000
_cell.length_c   1.000
_cell.angle_alpha   90.00
_cell.angle_beta   90.00
_cell.angle_gamma   90.00
#
_symmetry.space_group_name_H-M   'P 1'
#
loop_
_entity.id
_entity.type
_entity.pdbx_description
1 polymer ?
#
loop_
_entity_poly.entity_id
_entity_poly.type
_entity_poly.pdbx_seq_one_letter_code
_entity_poly.pdbx_strand_id
1 'polypeptide(L)'
;MSQQETDGRIGVDDEGFLVDTEDCEEREAAYRERGTSRPITVVGNPVLHQECKDVTAFDDELARLIDDMFASQKTAEGVGLAANQIGVDLKVFVYDCPDD
;
A
#
# COMPACT_ATOMS: atom_id res chain seq x y z
N MET A 1 15.79 -19.56 -6.80
CA MET A 1 16.18 -19.65 -5.38
C MET A 1 16.33 -18.23 -4.86
N SER A 2 15.24 -17.64 -4.39
CA SER A 2 15.25 -16.46 -3.51
C SER A 2 13.97 -16.58 -2.71
N GLN A 3 14.09 -17.20 -1.55
CA GLN A 3 12.98 -17.30 -0.60
C GLN A 3 12.77 -15.87 -0.09
N GLN A 4 11.61 -15.28 -0.39
CA GLN A 4 11.16 -14.09 0.32
C GLN A 4 10.83 -14.59 1.73
N GLU A 5 11.71 -14.28 2.67
CA GLU A 5 11.44 -14.45 4.09
C GLU A 5 10.38 -13.41 4.45
N THR A 6 9.11 -13.81 4.38
CA THR A 6 7.99 -13.01 4.87
C THR A 6 8.13 -12.94 6.39
N ASP A 7 8.47 -11.76 6.90
CA ASP A 7 8.53 -11.45 8.32
C ASP A 7 7.26 -11.95 9.04
N GLY A 8 7.48 -12.72 10.10
CA GLY A 8 6.50 -13.64 10.65
C GLY A 8 5.26 -12.93 11.21
N ARG A 9 4.08 -13.29 10.69
CA ARG A 9 2.75 -13.13 11.33
C ARG A 9 1.58 -13.71 10.53
N ILE A 10 1.80 -14.57 9.54
CA ILE A 10 0.70 -15.14 8.75
C ILE A 10 0.49 -16.59 9.18
N GLY A 11 -0.74 -16.93 9.58
CA GLY A 11 -1.12 -18.28 9.98
C GLY A 11 -0.76 -19.28 8.89
N VAL A 12 -0.08 -20.36 9.28
CA VAL A 12 0.15 -21.51 8.40
C VAL A 12 -0.74 -22.65 8.88
N ASP A 13 -1.41 -23.33 7.95
CA ASP A 13 -2.23 -24.49 8.30
C ASP A 13 -1.36 -25.69 8.71
N ASP A 14 -2.03 -26.77 9.15
CA ASP A 14 -1.38 -28.03 9.52
C ASP A 14 -0.58 -28.67 8.37
N GLU A 15 -0.79 -28.22 7.13
CA GLU A 15 -0.12 -28.67 5.91
C GLU A 15 1.02 -27.72 5.46
N GLY A 16 1.22 -26.61 6.18
CA GLY A 16 2.26 -25.62 5.92
C GLY A 16 1.93 -24.60 4.83
N PHE A 17 0.67 -24.49 4.40
CA PHE A 17 0.22 -23.45 3.48
C PHE A 17 -0.16 -22.17 4.21
N LEU A 18 0.08 -21.04 3.55
CA LEU A 18 -0.31 -19.72 4.01
C LEU A 18 -1.83 -19.60 4.03
N VAL A 19 -2.43 -19.43 5.20
CA VAL A 19 -3.87 -19.21 5.36
C VAL A 19 -4.13 -17.71 5.31
N ASP A 20 -4.34 -17.20 4.11
CA ASP A 20 -4.60 -15.77 3.85
C ASP A 20 -6.02 -15.31 4.26
N THR A 21 -6.83 -16.22 4.81
CA THR A 21 -8.23 -15.97 5.18
C THR A 21 -8.46 -15.79 6.68
N GLU A 22 -7.45 -16.07 7.51
CA GLU A 22 -7.53 -15.88 8.96
C GLU A 22 -7.09 -14.47 9.35
N ASP A 23 -7.73 -13.91 10.38
CA ASP A 23 -7.44 -12.58 10.94
C ASP A 23 -7.40 -11.42 9.91
N CYS A 24 -8.12 -11.53 8.80
CA CYS A 24 -8.13 -10.53 7.73
C CYS A 24 -8.47 -9.13 8.25
N GLU A 25 -9.50 -9.00 9.07
CA GLU A 25 -9.93 -7.70 9.60
C GLU A 25 -8.86 -7.04 10.47
N GLU A 26 -8.26 -7.77 11.40
CA GLU A 26 -7.17 -7.25 12.26
C GLU A 26 -5.92 -6.92 11.44
N ARG A 27 -5.60 -7.76 10.46
CA ARG A 27 -4.46 -7.56 9.58
C ARG A 27 -4.65 -6.33 8.69
N GLU A 28 -5.82 -6.16 8.09
CA GLU A 28 -6.18 -4.97 7.33
C GLU A 28 -6.14 -3.71 8.19
N ALA A 29 -6.72 -3.74 9.39
CA ALA A 29 -6.68 -2.62 10.33
C ALA A 29 -5.23 -2.25 10.69
N ALA A 30 -4.40 -3.26 11.00
CA ALA A 30 -3.01 -3.04 11.30
C ALA A 30 -2.21 -2.46 10.11
N TYR A 31 -2.53 -2.81 8.87
CA TYR A 31 -1.91 -2.19 7.69
C TYR A 31 -2.35 -0.74 7.50
N ARG A 32 -3.65 -0.45 7.67
CA ARG A 32 -4.22 0.90 7.53
C ARG A 32 -3.64 1.92 8.52
N GLU A 33 -3.06 1.48 9.63
CA GLU A 33 -2.60 2.35 10.73
C GLU A 33 -1.07 2.53 10.82
N ARG A 34 -0.28 1.86 9.97
CA ARG A 34 1.19 1.90 10.03
C ARG A 34 1.83 3.14 9.41
N GLY A 35 1.18 3.74 8.41
CA GLY A 35 1.76 4.80 7.59
C GLY A 35 1.65 6.21 8.17
N THR A 36 2.43 7.12 7.59
CA THR A 36 2.33 8.57 7.86
C THR A 36 1.62 9.28 6.72
N SER A 37 0.58 10.04 7.04
CA SER A 37 -0.17 10.82 6.04
C SER A 37 0.71 11.89 5.38
N ARG A 38 0.74 11.86 4.04
CA ARG A 38 1.45 12.80 3.16
C ARG A 38 0.49 13.74 2.43
N PRO A 39 0.90 14.98 2.11
CA PRO A 39 0.08 15.93 1.36
C PRO A 39 -0.30 15.39 -0.02
N ILE A 40 -1.58 15.48 -0.36
CA ILE A 40 -2.09 15.09 -1.68
C ILE A 40 -2.07 16.29 -2.61
N THR A 41 -1.50 16.05 -3.78
CA THR A 41 -1.40 16.99 -4.88
C THR A 41 -2.76 17.17 -5.55
N VAL A 42 -3.17 18.43 -5.68
CA VAL A 42 -4.44 18.82 -6.31
C VAL A 42 -4.25 19.00 -7.83
N VAL A 43 -5.35 18.91 -8.59
CA VAL A 43 -5.39 19.06 -10.04
C VAL A 43 -4.62 20.30 -10.52
N GLY A 44 -3.85 20.16 -11.61
CA GLY A 44 -3.01 21.22 -12.18
C GLY A 44 -1.51 21.11 -11.89
N ASN A 45 -1.09 20.17 -11.04
CA ASN A 45 0.33 19.89 -10.86
C ASN A 45 0.89 19.10 -12.06
N PRO A 46 2.00 19.54 -12.69
CA PRO A 46 2.62 18.84 -13.82
C PRO A 46 3.02 17.39 -13.52
N VAL A 47 3.23 17.02 -12.25
CA VAL A 47 3.52 15.63 -11.84
C VAL A 47 2.40 14.65 -12.21
N LEU A 48 1.17 15.14 -12.38
CA LEU A 48 0.03 14.31 -12.80
C LEU A 48 0.03 13.99 -14.31
N HIS A 49 0.91 14.63 -15.08
CA HIS A 49 1.01 14.46 -16.54
C HIS A 49 2.31 13.79 -17.00
N GLN A 50 3.17 13.39 -16.05
CA GLN A 50 4.40 12.67 -16.34
C GLN A 50 4.17 11.17 -16.25
N GLU A 51 4.82 10.42 -17.14
CA GLU A 51 4.83 8.96 -17.03
C GLU A 51 5.68 8.55 -15.82
N CYS A 52 5.07 7.82 -14.89
CA CYS A 52 5.77 7.34 -13.71
C CYS A 52 6.79 6.24 -14.04
N LYS A 53 7.77 6.03 -13.18
CA LYS A 53 8.73 4.92 -13.35
C LYS A 53 8.14 3.57 -12.98
N ASP A 54 8.59 2.52 -13.66
CA ASP A 54 8.23 1.14 -13.31
C ASP A 54 8.82 0.76 -11.93
N VAL A 55 8.05 0.00 -11.15
CA VAL A 55 8.55 -0.61 -9.92
C VAL A 55 9.40 -1.83 -10.30
N THR A 56 10.65 -1.84 -9.85
CA THR A 56 11.60 -2.92 -10.14
C THR A 56 12.11 -3.64 -8.89
N ALA A 57 11.90 -3.06 -7.71
CA ALA A 57 12.25 -3.63 -6.42
C ALA A 57 11.01 -3.69 -5.53
N PHE A 58 10.83 -4.83 -4.86
CA PHE A 58 9.73 -5.10 -3.92
C PHE A 58 10.35 -5.33 -2.54
N ASP A 59 10.75 -4.23 -1.92
CA ASP A 59 11.49 -4.20 -0.66
C ASP A 59 10.72 -3.42 0.42
N ASP A 60 11.36 -3.25 1.57
CA ASP A 60 10.79 -2.52 2.70
C ASP A 60 10.51 -1.04 2.38
N GLU A 61 11.19 -0.45 1.40
CA GLU A 61 10.94 0.94 1.00
C GLU A 61 9.62 1.04 0.24
N LEU A 62 9.35 0.10 -0.67
CA LEU A 62 8.05 -0.01 -1.33
C LEU A 62 6.95 -0.31 -0.31
N ALA A 63 7.19 -1.18 0.67
CA ALA A 63 6.21 -1.49 1.71
C ALA A 63 5.84 -0.24 2.53
N ARG A 64 6.84 0.55 2.97
CA ARG A 64 6.61 1.81 3.68
C ARG A 64 5.86 2.85 2.83
N LEU A 65 6.15 2.90 1.54
CA LEU A 65 5.42 3.78 0.62
C LEU A 65 3.93 3.40 0.56
N ILE A 66 3.63 2.11 0.47
CA ILE A 66 2.25 1.61 0.45
C ILE A 66 1.53 1.96 1.75
N ASP A 67 2.18 1.80 2.91
CA ASP A 67 1.65 2.19 4.21
C ASP A 67 1.30 3.70 4.24
N ASP A 68 2.23 4.57 3.80
CA ASP A 68 1.99 6.02 3.70
C ASP A 68 0.83 6.35 2.74
N MET A 69 0.69 5.62 1.64
CA MET A 69 -0.38 5.82 0.67
C MET A 69 -1.75 5.50 1.27
N PHE A 70 -1.89 4.40 2.02
CA PHE A 70 -3.13 4.09 2.74
C PHE A 70 -3.45 5.14 3.82
N ALA A 71 -2.45 5.58 4.58
CA ALA A 71 -2.63 6.63 5.59
C ALA A 71 -3.10 7.97 4.97
N SER A 72 -2.51 8.36 3.83
CA SER A 72 -2.93 9.53 3.04
C SER A 72 -4.34 9.38 2.49
N GLN A 73 -4.67 8.22 1.90
CA GLN A 73 -6.00 7.95 1.34
C GLN A 73 -7.08 8.09 2.42
N LYS A 74 -6.86 7.49 3.59
CA LYS A 74 -7.75 7.57 4.75
C LYS A 74 -7.92 9.00 5.25
N THR A 75 -6.82 9.75 5.34
CA THR A 75 -6.86 11.17 5.76
C THR A 75 -7.68 12.03 4.81
N ALA A 76 -7.67 11.69 3.52
CA ALA A 76 -8.41 12.39 2.48
C ALA A 76 -9.84 11.87 2.27
N GLU A 77 -10.28 10.90 3.08
CA GLU A 77 -11.59 10.25 2.96
C GLU A 77 -11.85 9.73 1.53
N GLY A 78 -10.79 9.26 0.86
CA GLY A 78 -10.83 8.76 -0.52
C GLY A 78 -10.93 7.24 -0.61
N VAL A 79 -11.26 6.74 -1.81
CA VAL A 79 -11.32 5.29 -2.11
C VAL A 79 -10.06 4.75 -2.80
N GLY A 80 -9.16 5.63 -3.24
CA GLY A 80 -7.91 5.22 -3.86
C GLY A 80 -6.94 6.38 -4.02
N LEU A 81 -5.65 6.06 -4.15
CA LEU A 81 -4.57 7.02 -4.23
C LEU A 81 -3.43 6.49 -5.08
N ALA A 82 -2.93 7.29 -6.02
CA ALA A 82 -1.73 6.98 -6.79
C ALA A 82 -0.48 7.65 -6.19
N ALA A 83 0.68 7.00 -6.31
CA ALA A 83 1.92 7.47 -5.70
C ALA A 83 2.33 8.88 -6.18
N ASN A 84 2.04 9.21 -7.45
CA ASN A 84 2.31 10.53 -8.01
C ASN A 84 1.52 11.65 -7.30
N GLN A 85 0.33 11.35 -6.77
CA GLN A 85 -0.46 12.33 -6.01
C GLN A 85 0.23 12.73 -4.70
N ILE A 86 1.09 11.89 -4.13
CA ILE A 86 1.92 12.22 -2.95
C ILE A 86 3.37 12.57 -3.31
N GLY A 87 3.62 12.90 -4.59
CA GLY A 87 4.91 13.35 -5.10
C GLY A 87 5.93 12.22 -5.33
N VAL A 88 5.47 10.97 -5.46
CA VAL A 88 6.32 9.81 -5.72
C VAL A 88 6.14 9.33 -7.16
N ASP A 89 7.23 9.33 -7.92
CA ASP A 89 7.27 9.03 -9.34
C ASP A 89 7.36 7.51 -9.63
N LEU A 90 6.41 6.73 -9.10
CA LEU A 90 6.33 5.28 -9.27
C LEU A 90 4.94 4.84 -9.73
N LYS A 91 4.88 3.82 -10.60
CA LYS A 91 3.64 3.19 -11.07
C LYS A 91 3.03 2.31 -9.98
N VAL A 92 2.53 2.93 -8.92
CA VAL A 92 1.85 2.29 -7.79
C VAL A 92 0.56 3.04 -7.48
N PHE A 93 -0.49 2.30 -7.18
CA PHE A 93 -1.73 2.83 -6.63
C PHE A 93 -2.25 1.92 -5.53
N VAL A 94 -2.93 2.51 -4.54
CA VAL A 94 -3.70 1.80 -3.53
C VAL A 94 -5.19 2.06 -3.77
N TYR A 95 -6.01 1.10 -3.40
CA TYR A 95 -7.46 1.18 -3.49
C TYR A 95 -8.05 0.45 -2.31
N ASP A 96 -8.99 1.10 -1.63
CA ASP A 96 -9.73 0.55 -0.51
C ASP A 96 -11.11 1.21 -0.53
N CYS A 97 -12.10 0.44 -0.95
CA CYS A 97 -13.48 0.89 -1.08
C CYS A 97 -14.35 0.05 -0.12
N PRO A 98 -14.81 0.63 0.99
CA PRO A 98 -15.76 -0.04 1.85
C PRO A 98 -17.09 -0.27 1.10
N ASP A 99 -17.72 -1.41 1.33
CA ASP A 99 -18.92 -1.91 0.62
C ASP A 99 -20.26 -1.27 1.05
N ASP A 100 -20.28 -0.11 1.72
CA ASP A 100 -21.54 0.56 2.15
C ASP A 100 -22.40 1.09 0.98
#